data_AF-A0A1F2RT01-F1
#
_entry.id   AF-A0A1F2RT01-F1
#
_cell.length_a   1.000
_cell.length_b   1.000
_cell.length_c   1.000
_cell.angle_alpha   90.00
_cell.angle_beta   90.00
_cell.angle_gamma   90.00
#
_symmetry.space_group_name_H-M   'P 1'
#
loop_
_entity.id
_entity.type
_entity.pdbx_description
1 polymer ?
#
loop_
_entity_poly.entity_id
_entity_poly.type
_entity_poly.pdbx_seq_one_letter_code
_entity_poly.pdbx_strand_id
1 'polypeptide(L)'
;MLCVAIQIRPDQTFTYKEHGDIQRGSVDGSWSFIDNKTLHAVSYSQPKPEVKESVTPDQLDFKIIVVDQIGGSIPGATINMVDETLETRWETNYDGLVIIPRCTEFEVSFLSKLLRYRPINNDSNTFVVSLPVDVLTVDENWLIKGNYLYSVAPDGTVDMSSGLKKLGRAEEQNIFP
;
A
#
# COMPACT_ATOMS: atom_id res chain seq x y z
N MET A 1 -8.50 13.46 9.02
CA MET A 1 -8.97 13.50 7.62
C MET A 1 -7.75 13.22 6.75
N LEU A 2 -7.76 12.12 6.00
CA LEU A 2 -6.65 11.73 5.13
C LEU A 2 -6.68 12.64 3.89
N CYS A 3 -5.58 13.35 3.63
CA CYS A 3 -5.44 14.16 2.43
C CYS A 3 -4.62 13.35 1.42
N VAL A 4 -5.17 13.17 0.22
CA VAL A 4 -4.54 12.46 -0.88
C VAL A 4 -4.14 13.49 -1.93
N ALA A 5 -2.87 13.50 -2.31
CA ALA A 5 -2.35 14.36 -3.36
C ALA A 5 -1.94 13.50 -4.55
N ILE A 6 -2.44 13.85 -5.74
CA ILE A 6 -2.03 13.22 -7.00
C ILE A 6 -1.36 14.30 -7.86
N GLN A 7 -0.08 14.11 -8.14
CA GLN A 7 0.68 14.98 -9.04
C GLN A 7 0.69 14.36 -10.43
N ILE A 8 -0.09 14.92 -11.36
CA ILE A 8 -0.09 14.54 -12.78
C ILE A 8 0.96 15.38 -13.52
N ARG A 9 1.85 14.73 -14.27
CA ARG A 9 2.93 15.37 -15.03
C ARG A 9 2.64 15.40 -16.54
N PRO A 10 3.16 16.38 -17.30
CA PRO A 10 2.98 16.46 -18.75
C PRO A 10 3.61 15.31 -19.55
N ASP A 11 4.53 14.56 -18.94
CA ASP A 11 5.24 13.42 -19.54
C ASP A 11 4.44 12.10 -19.46
N GLN A 12 3.12 12.18 -19.25
CA GLN A 12 2.23 11.01 -19.14
C GLN A 12 2.50 10.14 -17.91
N THR A 13 3.11 10.71 -16.86
CA THR A 13 3.26 10.06 -15.55
C THR A 13 2.42 10.74 -14.48
N PHE A 14 2.07 10.02 -13.42
CA PHE A 14 1.55 10.62 -12.20
C PHE A 14 2.22 10.01 -10.97
N THR A 15 2.24 10.77 -9.88
CA THR A 15 2.68 10.29 -8.57
C THR A 15 1.54 10.48 -7.58
N TYR A 16 1.16 9.39 -6.92
CA TYR A 16 0.19 9.38 -5.81
C TYR A 16 0.90 9.49 -4.46
N LYS A 17 0.33 10.26 -3.53
CA LYS A 17 0.83 10.43 -2.15
C LYS A 17 -0.28 10.49 -1.12
N GLU A 18 -0.18 9.62 -0.12
CA GLU A 18 -0.94 9.74 1.13
C GLU A 18 -0.28 10.77 2.04
N HIS A 19 -1.10 11.61 2.69
CA HIS A 19 -0.66 12.61 3.67
C HIS A 19 0.14 13.81 3.14
N GLY A 20 0.26 13.99 1.82
CA GLY A 20 0.84 15.20 1.23
C GLY A 20 2.37 15.34 1.32
N ASP A 21 3.10 14.35 1.82
CA ASP A 21 4.56 14.37 1.86
C ASP A 21 5.16 13.95 0.51
N ILE A 22 5.82 14.89 -0.17
CA ILE A 22 6.42 14.65 -1.49
C ILE A 22 7.66 13.71 -1.41
N GLN A 23 8.17 13.39 -0.23
CA GLN A 23 9.43 12.67 -0.06
C GLN A 23 9.30 11.25 0.50
N ARG A 24 8.09 10.79 0.89
CA ARG A 24 7.86 9.43 1.42
C ARG A 24 6.75 8.72 0.64
N GLY A 25 7.02 7.53 0.11
CA GLY A 25 6.01 6.66 -0.50
C GLY A 25 5.31 7.23 -1.72
N SER A 26 6.02 7.28 -2.85
CA SER A 26 5.42 7.55 -4.16
C SER A 26 5.02 6.25 -4.83
N VAL A 27 3.75 6.11 -5.19
CA VAL A 27 3.37 5.18 -6.27
C VAL A 27 3.31 5.98 -7.54
N ASP A 28 4.18 5.60 -8.46
CA ASP A 28 4.17 6.14 -9.80
C ASP A 28 3.18 5.34 -10.67
N GLY A 29 2.60 6.04 -11.62
CA GLY A 29 1.77 5.44 -12.66
C GLY A 29 1.96 6.16 -13.97
N SER A 30 1.37 5.60 -15.01
CA SER A 30 1.27 6.22 -16.32
C SER A 30 -0.16 6.62 -16.59
N TRP A 31 -0.35 7.59 -17.46
CA TRP A 31 -1.67 8.03 -17.85
C TRP A 31 -1.73 8.37 -19.33
N SER A 32 -2.86 8.13 -19.96
CA SER A 32 -3.06 8.40 -21.39
C SER A 32 -4.44 8.97 -21.66
N PHE A 33 -4.57 9.74 -22.74
CA PHE A 33 -5.88 10.17 -23.23
C PHE A 33 -6.51 9.03 -24.02
N ILE A 34 -7.71 8.61 -23.63
CA ILE A 34 -8.54 7.73 -24.47
C ILE A 34 -9.41 8.54 -25.45
N ASP A 35 -9.68 9.81 -25.11
CA ASP A 35 -10.29 10.81 -25.98
C ASP A 35 -9.85 12.25 -25.57
N ASN A 36 -10.49 13.29 -26.11
CA ASN A 36 -10.10 14.68 -25.85
C ASN A 36 -10.41 15.23 -24.45
N LYS A 37 -11.11 14.47 -23.60
CA LYS A 37 -11.56 14.88 -22.25
C LYS A 37 -11.43 13.78 -21.20
N THR A 38 -11.20 12.54 -21.62
CA THR A 38 -11.15 11.37 -20.76
C THR A 38 -9.75 10.79 -20.75
N LEU A 39 -9.29 10.51 -19.54
CA LEU A 39 -7.93 10.12 -19.26
C LEU A 39 -7.95 8.79 -18.51
N HIS A 40 -7.22 7.81 -19.03
CA HIS A 40 -7.05 6.50 -18.41
C HIS A 40 -5.73 6.53 -17.63
N ALA A 41 -5.81 6.29 -16.33
CA ALA A 41 -4.65 6.19 -15.46
C ALA A 41 -4.42 4.72 -15.12
N VAL A 42 -3.15 4.30 -15.14
CA VAL A 42 -2.71 2.97 -14.72
C VAL A 42 -1.57 3.16 -13.74
N SER A 43 -1.76 2.77 -12.48
CA SER A 43 -0.64 2.61 -11.55
C SER A 43 0.25 1.44 -11.97
N TYR A 44 1.57 1.57 -11.86
CA TYR A 44 2.45 0.42 -12.09
C TYR A 44 2.06 -0.71 -11.13
N SER A 45 2.10 -1.96 -11.63
CA SER A 45 1.66 -3.17 -10.94
C SER A 45 2.00 -3.16 -9.45
N GLN A 46 1.01 -3.42 -8.59
CA GLN A 46 1.25 -3.54 -7.15
C GLN A 46 2.43 -4.49 -6.90
N PRO A 47 3.47 -4.05 -6.18
CA PRO A 47 4.54 -4.95 -5.79
C PRO A 47 3.96 -6.12 -5.01
N LYS A 48 4.46 -7.32 -5.28
CA LYS A 48 4.03 -8.52 -4.54
C LYS A 48 4.53 -8.41 -3.10
N PRO A 49 3.86 -9.05 -2.13
CA PRO A 49 4.44 -9.20 -0.80
C PRO A 49 5.80 -9.88 -0.87
N GLU A 50 6.75 -9.42 -0.07
CA GLU A 50 8.11 -9.94 -0.02
C GLU A 50 8.49 -10.30 1.42
N VAL A 51 9.30 -11.35 1.59
CA VAL A 51 9.86 -11.74 2.88
C VAL A 51 11.36 -11.79 2.79
N LYS A 52 12.03 -11.09 3.71
CA LYS A 52 13.47 -11.20 3.92
C LYS A 52 13.73 -11.98 5.19
N GLU A 53 14.58 -13.00 5.10
CA GLU A 53 14.95 -13.84 6.23
C GLU A 53 16.32 -13.48 6.78
N SER A 54 16.49 -13.65 8.09
CA SER A 54 17.77 -13.55 8.76
C SER A 54 17.82 -14.44 10.01
N VAL A 55 19.05 -14.68 10.47
CA VAL A 55 19.33 -15.45 11.68
C VAL A 55 19.83 -14.48 12.76
N THR A 56 19.12 -14.45 13.88
CA THR A 56 19.55 -13.77 15.11
C THR A 56 20.04 -14.83 16.09
N PRO A 57 21.32 -14.81 16.52
CA PRO A 57 21.83 -15.76 17.50
C PRO A 57 20.97 -15.82 18.76
N ASP A 58 20.88 -17.01 19.36
CA ASP A 58 20.21 -17.27 20.63
C ASP A 58 18.69 -17.00 20.67
N GLN A 59 18.06 -16.68 19.53
CA GLN A 59 16.62 -16.52 19.42
C GLN A 59 15.96 -17.83 18.94
N LEU A 60 15.17 -18.46 19.79
CA LEU A 60 14.45 -19.69 19.47
C LEU A 60 13.14 -19.42 18.71
N ASP A 61 12.42 -18.39 19.15
CA ASP A 61 11.15 -17.95 18.60
C ASP A 61 11.32 -17.19 17.28
N PHE A 62 10.23 -17.15 16.50
CA PHE A 62 10.17 -16.35 15.29
C PHE A 62 9.86 -14.90 15.63
N LYS A 63 10.74 -13.99 15.22
CA LYS A 63 10.54 -12.55 15.25
C LYS A 63 10.08 -12.10 13.87
N ILE A 64 8.83 -11.67 13.77
CA ILE A 64 8.24 -11.21 12.51
C ILE A 64 8.05 -9.70 12.61
N ILE A 65 8.58 -8.97 11.64
CA ILE A 65 8.46 -7.51 11.51
C ILE A 65 7.68 -7.25 10.22
N VAL A 66 6.49 -6.68 10.34
CA VAL A 66 5.62 -6.35 9.21
C VAL A 66 5.78 -4.87 8.88
N VAL A 67 6.14 -4.60 7.63
CA VAL A 67 6.36 -3.26 7.10
C VAL A 67 5.60 -3.05 5.80
N ASP A 68 5.38 -1.80 5.43
CA ASP A 68 4.98 -1.43 4.08
C ASP A 68 6.17 -1.52 3.10
N GLN A 69 5.96 -1.10 1.86
CA GLN A 69 6.98 -1.15 0.81
C GLN A 69 8.09 -0.11 0.96
N ILE A 70 7.87 0.95 1.75
CA ILE A 70 8.88 1.96 2.06
C ILE A 70 9.58 1.72 3.39
N GLY A 71 9.25 0.62 4.08
CA GLY A 71 9.83 0.22 5.36
C GLY A 71 9.14 0.83 6.58
N GLY A 72 7.96 1.44 6.42
CA GLY A 72 7.12 1.90 7.51
C GLY A 72 6.49 0.72 8.27
N SER A 73 6.56 0.75 9.60
CA SER A 73 5.98 -0.29 10.46
C SER A 73 4.46 -0.38 10.32
N ILE A 74 3.93 -1.60 10.23
CA ILE A 74 2.48 -1.86 10.16
C ILE A 74 1.99 -2.43 11.51
N PRO A 75 1.36 -1.63 12.38
CA PRO A 75 0.75 -2.12 13.61
C PRO A 75 -0.59 -2.82 13.35
N GLY A 76 -0.93 -3.81 14.19
CA GLY A 76 -2.19 -4.55 14.10
C GLY A 76 -2.27 -5.55 12.93
N ALA A 77 -1.16 -5.84 12.25
CA ALA A 77 -1.08 -6.96 11.33
C ALA A 77 -1.23 -8.27 12.11
N THR A 78 -2.04 -9.17 11.59
CA THR A 78 -2.37 -10.45 12.21
C THR A 78 -1.46 -11.56 11.69
N ILE A 79 -0.92 -12.37 12.60
CA ILE A 79 -0.10 -13.53 12.28
C ILE A 79 -0.78 -14.79 12.83
N ASN A 80 -0.91 -15.80 11.97
CA ASN A 80 -1.41 -17.13 12.33
C ASN A 80 -0.38 -18.19 11.94
N MET A 81 -0.25 -19.24 12.73
CA MET A 81 0.52 -20.43 12.36
C MET A 81 -0.40 -21.39 11.60
N VAL A 82 0.06 -21.95 10.49
CA VAL A 82 -0.84 -22.66 9.55
C VAL A 82 -1.02 -24.14 9.90
N ASP A 83 -0.14 -24.69 10.74
CA ASP A 83 -0.07 -26.11 11.09
C ASP A 83 -0.76 -26.45 12.44
N GLU A 84 -1.15 -25.45 13.24
CA GLU A 84 -1.81 -25.70 14.53
C GLU A 84 -3.34 -25.69 14.42
N THR A 85 -3.98 -26.70 15.02
CA THR A 85 -5.44 -26.80 15.18
C THR A 85 -6.03 -25.77 16.14
N LEU A 86 -5.19 -24.92 16.72
CA LEU A 86 -5.56 -23.79 17.57
C LEU A 86 -5.55 -22.54 16.70
N GLU A 87 -6.67 -21.83 16.64
CA GLU A 87 -6.79 -20.48 16.06
C GLU A 87 -6.03 -19.47 16.93
N THR A 88 -4.75 -19.69 17.17
CA THR A 88 -3.92 -18.76 17.93
C THR A 88 -3.54 -17.63 16.99
N ARG A 89 -4.08 -16.46 17.30
CA ARG A 89 -3.91 -15.23 16.55
C ARG A 89 -2.96 -14.31 17.32
N TRP A 90 -1.88 -13.89 16.68
CA TRP A 90 -1.01 -12.83 17.20
C TRP A 90 -1.20 -11.55 16.40
N GLU A 91 -0.92 -10.41 17.01
CA GLU A 91 -0.99 -9.10 16.36
C GLU A 91 0.32 -8.32 16.56
N THR A 92 0.74 -7.58 15.53
CA THR A 92 1.92 -6.73 15.61
C THR A 92 1.69 -5.53 16.53
N ASN A 93 2.73 -5.18 17.29
CA ASN A 93 2.74 -3.99 18.12
C ASN A 93 2.91 -2.69 17.28
N TYR A 94 3.08 -1.55 17.96
CA TYR A 94 3.29 -0.24 17.30
C TYR A 94 4.51 -0.18 16.37
N ASP A 95 5.52 -1.01 16.61
CA ASP A 95 6.72 -1.12 15.78
C ASP A 95 6.56 -2.10 14.60
N GLY A 96 5.34 -2.64 14.41
CA GLY A 96 5.07 -3.67 13.40
C GLY A 96 5.67 -5.03 13.76
N LEU A 97 6.06 -5.24 15.02
CA LEU A 97 6.76 -6.44 15.47
C LEU A 97 5.83 -7.38 16.23
N VAL A 98 6.05 -8.68 16.01
CA VAL A 98 5.47 -9.76 16.81
C VAL A 98 6.49 -10.87 17.02
N ILE A 99 6.38 -11.58 18.14
CA ILE A 99 7.18 -12.78 18.44
C ILE A 99 6.21 -13.94 18.59
N ILE A 100 6.42 -15.01 17.83
CA ILE A 100 5.59 -16.22 17.86
C ILE A 100 6.47 -17.46 18.04
N PRO A 101 5.90 -18.58 18.53
CA PRO A 101 6.61 -19.85 18.55
C PRO A 101 7.11 -20.24 17.16
N ARG A 102 8.21 -20.99 17.12
CA ARG A 102 8.76 -21.52 15.86
C ARG A 102 7.75 -22.47 15.20
N CYS A 103 7.42 -22.19 13.95
CA CYS A 103 6.48 -22.98 13.15
C CYS A 103 7.07 -23.34 11.78
N THR A 104 6.43 -24.26 11.06
CA THR A 104 6.87 -24.62 9.70
C THR A 104 6.38 -23.63 8.66
N GLU A 105 5.29 -22.92 8.95
CA GLU A 105 4.63 -22.00 8.04
C GLU A 105 3.77 -21.03 8.85
N PHE A 106 3.80 -19.76 8.47
CA PHE A 106 2.95 -18.72 9.05
C PHE A 106 2.23 -17.93 7.96
N GLU A 107 1.10 -17.35 8.33
CA GLU A 107 0.30 -16.47 7.52
C GLU A 107 0.27 -15.08 8.16
N VAL A 108 0.53 -14.05 7.36
CA VAL A 108 0.41 -12.65 7.74
C VAL A 108 -0.77 -12.04 6.99
N SER A 109 -1.66 -11.38 7.72
CA SER A 109 -2.80 -10.67 7.16
C SER A 109 -2.89 -9.25 7.71
N PHE A 110 -3.24 -8.31 6.83
CA PHE A 110 -3.55 -6.94 7.21
C PHE A 110 -4.51 -6.35 6.18
N LEU A 111 -5.67 -5.84 6.63
CA LEU A 111 -6.77 -5.45 5.75
C LEU A 111 -7.18 -6.61 4.81
N SER A 112 -7.19 -6.36 3.50
CA SER A 112 -7.52 -7.34 2.45
C SER A 112 -6.31 -8.17 1.99
N LYS A 113 -5.12 -7.92 2.55
CA LYS A 113 -3.86 -8.54 2.11
C LYS A 113 -3.54 -9.75 2.95
N LEU A 114 -3.10 -10.80 2.25
CA LEU A 114 -2.74 -12.08 2.83
C LEU A 114 -1.42 -12.56 2.23
N LEU A 115 -0.50 -12.98 3.09
CA LEU A 115 0.74 -13.63 2.70
C LEU A 115 0.93 -14.88 3.54
N ARG A 116 0.97 -16.03 2.89
CA ARG A 116 1.38 -17.29 3.51
C ARG A 116 2.83 -17.56 3.17
N TYR A 117 3.64 -17.85 4.18
CA TYR A 117 5.08 -17.97 4.04
C TYR A 117 5.66 -19.19 4.77
N ARG A 118 6.46 -19.96 4.04
CA ARG A 118 7.28 -21.05 4.57
C ARG A 118 8.74 -20.62 4.54
N PRO A 119 9.46 -20.64 5.68
CA PRO A 119 10.88 -20.33 5.72
C PRO A 119 11.68 -21.16 4.71
N ILE A 120 12.54 -20.51 3.95
CA ILE A 120 13.43 -21.11 2.95
C ILE A 120 14.69 -21.61 3.64
N ASN A 121 15.25 -20.82 4.55
CA ASN A 121 16.37 -21.24 5.38
C ASN A 121 15.85 -21.75 6.73
N ASN A 122 16.12 -23.02 7.02
CA ASN A 122 15.68 -23.68 8.23
C ASN A 122 16.22 -23.05 9.50
N ASP A 123 17.33 -22.31 9.45
CA ASP A 123 17.93 -21.63 10.62
C ASP A 123 17.35 -20.22 10.84
N SER A 124 16.63 -19.68 9.87
CA SER A 124 16.02 -18.36 9.97
C SER A 124 15.03 -18.28 11.13
N ASN A 125 15.14 -17.21 11.91
CA ASN A 125 14.27 -16.92 13.03
C ASN A 125 13.80 -15.47 13.06
N THR A 126 14.23 -14.65 12.10
CA THR A 126 13.79 -13.27 11.94
C THR A 126 13.32 -13.04 10.52
N PHE A 127 12.09 -12.52 10.38
CA PHE A 127 11.42 -12.32 9.11
C PHE A 127 10.97 -10.87 9.00
N VAL A 128 11.41 -10.18 7.96
CA VAL A 128 10.87 -8.87 7.58
C VAL A 128 9.89 -9.09 6.44
N VAL A 129 8.61 -8.91 6.72
CA VAL A 129 7.50 -9.11 5.80
C VAL A 129 7.07 -7.74 5.27
N SER A 130 7.32 -7.49 3.99
CA SER A 130 6.81 -6.30 3.30
C SER A 130 5.46 -6.65 2.68
N LEU A 131 4.40 -6.01 3.16
CA LEU A 131 3.07 -6.13 2.57
C LEU A 131 2.81 -4.93 1.64
N PRO A 132 2.29 -5.15 0.42
CA PRO A 132 1.69 -4.08 -0.36
C PRO A 132 0.44 -3.61 0.36
N VAL A 133 0.56 -2.55 1.16
CA VAL A 133 -0.64 -1.82 1.56
C VAL A 133 -1.22 -1.24 0.27
N ASP A 134 -2.54 -1.40 0.08
CA ASP A 134 -3.22 -0.81 -1.07
C ASP A 134 -3.00 0.70 -1.04
N VAL A 135 -1.99 1.12 -1.79
CA VAL A 135 -1.94 2.46 -2.32
C VAL A 135 -3.06 2.51 -3.34
N LEU A 136 -4.04 3.40 -3.15
CA LEU A 136 -5.21 3.55 -4.02
C LEU A 136 -4.81 3.26 -5.48
N THR A 137 -5.20 2.08 -5.95
CA THR A 137 -4.79 1.61 -7.26
C THR A 137 -5.75 2.25 -8.23
N VAL A 138 -5.30 3.34 -8.85
CA VAL A 138 -6.10 4.06 -9.83
C VAL A 138 -5.95 3.31 -11.16
N ASP A 139 -6.75 2.26 -11.35
CA ASP A 139 -7.12 1.77 -12.68
C ASP A 139 -8.53 2.30 -12.97
N GLU A 140 -8.62 3.61 -13.12
CA GLU A 140 -9.88 4.33 -13.24
C GLU A 140 -9.80 5.30 -14.41
N ASN A 141 -10.92 5.44 -15.11
CA ASN A 141 -11.09 6.48 -16.10
C ASN A 141 -11.52 7.76 -15.37
N TRP A 142 -10.92 8.88 -15.72
CA TRP A 142 -11.27 10.18 -15.14
C TRP A 142 -11.74 11.14 -16.24
N LEU A 143 -12.84 11.85 -15.97
CA LEU A 143 -13.33 12.94 -16.80
C LEU A 143 -12.77 14.26 -16.30
N ILE A 144 -12.10 15.01 -17.18
CA ILE A 144 -11.65 16.37 -16.89
C ILE A 144 -12.75 17.35 -17.33
N LYS A 145 -13.28 18.12 -16.38
CA LYS A 145 -14.24 19.20 -16.68
C LYS A 145 -13.92 20.45 -15.87
N GLY A 146 -13.39 21.46 -16.55
CA GLY A 146 -12.93 22.70 -15.92
C GLY A 146 -11.72 22.43 -15.01
N ASN A 147 -11.86 22.76 -13.72
CA ASN A 147 -10.82 22.53 -12.70
C ASN A 147 -11.05 21.26 -11.87
N TYR A 148 -11.89 20.33 -12.33
CA TYR A 148 -12.25 19.13 -11.58
C TYR A 148 -11.95 17.86 -12.38
N LEU A 149 -11.51 16.83 -11.66
CA LEU A 149 -11.38 15.43 -12.09
C LEU A 149 -12.52 14.63 -11.45
N TYR A 150 -13.34 13.97 -12.26
CA TYR A 150 -14.44 13.10 -11.81
C TYR A 150 -14.16 11.65 -12.19
N SER A 151 -14.46 10.70 -11.30
CA SER A 151 -14.30 9.28 -11.58
C SER A 151 -15.37 8.80 -12.57
N VAL A 152 -14.96 7.99 -13.53
CA VAL A 152 -15.82 7.35 -14.53
C VAL A 152 -15.84 5.85 -14.25
N ALA A 153 -17.03 5.31 -14.05
CA ALA A 153 -17.24 3.89 -13.80
C ALA A 153 -16.98 3.05 -15.08
N PRO A 154 -16.81 1.71 -14.96
CA PRO A 154 -16.55 0.83 -16.11
C PRO A 154 -17.62 0.86 -17.21
N ASP A 155 -18.86 1.22 -16.86
CA ASP A 155 -19.98 1.37 -17.79
C ASP A 155 -20.04 2.75 -18.48
N GLY A 156 -19.07 3.64 -18.19
CA GLY A 156 -18.99 4.99 -18.72
C GLY A 156 -19.81 6.03 -17.96
N THR A 157 -20.48 5.65 -16.87
CA THR A 157 -21.19 6.62 -16.02
C THR A 157 -20.20 7.47 -15.23
N VAL A 158 -20.53 8.76 -15.04
CA VAL A 158 -19.67 9.72 -14.34
C VAL A 158 -20.38 10.23 -13.10
N ASP A 159 -19.80 10.00 -11.93
CA ASP A 159 -20.28 10.62 -10.70
C ASP A 159 -19.78 12.07 -10.63
N MET A 160 -20.71 13.01 -10.83
CA MET A 160 -20.44 14.44 -10.77
C MET A 160 -20.65 15.04 -9.37
N SER A 161 -21.09 14.24 -8.40
CA SER A 161 -21.37 14.68 -7.03
C SER A 161 -20.12 14.78 -6.17
N SER A 162 -19.07 14.03 -6.52
CA SER A 162 -17.76 14.07 -5.87
C SER A 162 -16.64 14.07 -6.91
N GLY A 163 -15.69 15.00 -6.80
CA GLY A 163 -14.56 15.11 -7.71
C GLY A 163 -13.35 15.79 -7.07
N LEU A 164 -12.17 15.51 -7.60
CA LEU A 164 -10.92 16.13 -7.16
C LEU A 164 -10.77 17.50 -7.81
N LYS A 165 -10.77 18.56 -7.00
CA LYS A 165 -10.54 19.94 -7.46
C LYS A 165 -9.04 20.19 -7.61
N LYS A 166 -8.63 20.75 -8.75
CA LYS A 166 -7.31 21.34 -8.92
C LYS A 166 -7.17 22.53 -7.96
N LEU A 167 -6.28 22.40 -6.98
CA LEU A 167 -5.93 23.49 -6.08
C LEU A 167 -5.02 24.49 -6.79
N GLY A 168 -5.25 25.78 -6.53
CA GLY A 168 -4.30 26.82 -6.92
C GLY A 168 -3.10 26.87 -5.97
N ARG A 169 -1.95 27.37 -6.44
CA ARG A 169 -0.70 27.46 -5.66
C ARG A 169 -0.85 28.18 -4.31
N ALA A 170 -1.74 29.16 -4.22
CA ALA A 170 -2.05 29.87 -2.98
C ALA A 170 -2.93 29.04 -2.02
N GLU A 171 -3.87 28.24 -2.53
CA GLU A 171 -4.67 27.32 -1.71
C GLU A 171 -3.80 26.15 -1.21
N GLU A 172 -2.89 25.67 -2.04
CA GLU A 172 -1.91 24.63 -1.72
C GLU A 172 -1.03 25.03 -0.51
N GLN A 173 -0.45 26.23 -0.52
CA GLN A 173 0.40 26.73 0.59
C GLN A 173 -0.34 26.90 1.92
N ASN A 174 -1.66 27.07 1.91
CA ASN A 174 -2.45 27.17 3.14
C ASN A 174 -2.79 25.81 3.74
N ILE A 175 -2.82 24.76 2.91
CA ILE A 175 -3.12 23.39 3.33
C ILE A 175 -1.83 22.65 3.67
N PHE A 176 -0.74 22.96 2.96
CA PHE A 176 0.58 22.36 3.10
C PHE A 176 1.65 23.47 3.26
N PRO A 177 1.83 24.02 4.48
CA PRO A 177 2.84 25.04 4.76
C PRO A 177 4.27 24.50 4.71
#